data_AF-A0A653NG68-F1
#
_entry.id   AF-A0A653NG68-F1
#
_cell.length_a   1.000
_cell.length_b   1.000
_cell.length_c   1.000
_cell.angle_alpha   90.00
_cell.angle_beta   90.00
_cell.angle_gamma   90.00
#
_symmetry.space_group_name_H-M   'P 1'
#
loop_
_entity.id
_entity.type
_entity.pdbx_description
1 polymer ?
#
loop_
_entity_poly.entity_id
_entity_poly.type
_entity_poly.pdbx_seq_one_letter_code
_entity_poly.pdbx_strand_id
1 'polypeptide(L)'
;MNYVWHSIFNKKIDSSAASKLVSILEDIEAFLNDSEDSIWSDMENVKVLSIIRNSITSLKASSKAKVARLDYLFLPTGPLQEISMANGWSDEYLVLAERFDDVSGKYF
;
A
#
# COMPACT_ATOMS: atom_id res chain seq x y z
N MET A 1 -33.73 -0.19 -0.41
CA MET A 1 -32.89 -0.42 -1.60
C MET A 1 -31.48 -0.68 -1.08
N ASN A 2 -31.11 -1.96 -0.96
CA ASN A 2 -29.94 -2.40 -0.22
C ASN A 2 -28.67 -2.16 -1.03
N TYR A 3 -27.97 -1.07 -0.74
CA TYR A 3 -26.64 -0.80 -1.27
C TYR A 3 -25.61 -1.65 -0.53
N VAL A 4 -25.48 -2.92 -0.93
CA VAL A 4 -24.40 -3.80 -0.49
C VAL A 4 -23.11 -3.39 -1.23
N TRP A 5 -22.47 -2.30 -0.82
CA TRP A 5 -21.15 -1.87 -1.32
C TRP A 5 -19.97 -2.36 -0.46
N HIS A 6 -20.13 -3.44 0.31
CA HIS A 6 -19.05 -3.97 1.15
C HIS A 6 -18.14 -4.99 0.45
N SER A 7 -18.21 -5.14 -0.87
CA SER A 7 -17.19 -5.90 -1.62
C SER A 7 -16.02 -5.00 -2.03
N ILE A 8 -15.26 -4.62 -1.01
CA ILE A 8 -13.89 -4.09 -1.07
C ILE A 8 -13.01 -5.34 -1.34
N PHE A 9 -12.90 -5.73 -2.61
CA PHE A 9 -12.49 -7.06 -3.05
C PHE A 9 -11.17 -7.53 -2.42
N ASN A 10 -11.26 -8.52 -1.52
CA ASN A 10 -10.11 -9.34 -1.13
C ASN A 10 -9.81 -10.29 -2.29
N LYS A 11 -8.81 -9.96 -3.11
CA LYS A 11 -8.36 -10.83 -4.20
C LYS A 11 -7.35 -11.81 -3.66
N LYS A 12 -7.59 -13.10 -3.86
CA LYS A 12 -6.56 -14.12 -3.63
C LYS A 12 -5.54 -14.00 -4.76
N ILE A 13 -4.28 -13.85 -4.41
CA ILE A 13 -3.17 -13.78 -5.37
C ILE A 13 -2.23 -14.98 -5.18
N ASP A 14 -1.33 -15.20 -6.13
CA ASP A 14 -0.34 -16.27 -5.99
C ASP A 14 0.60 -16.02 -4.79
N SER A 15 1.07 -17.10 -4.16
CA SER A 15 1.87 -16.99 -2.93
C SER A 15 3.21 -16.29 -3.15
N SER A 16 3.80 -16.40 -4.35
CA SER A 16 5.05 -15.70 -4.68
C SER A 16 4.82 -14.20 -4.77
N ALA A 17 3.78 -13.75 -5.47
CA ALA A 17 3.37 -12.35 -5.50
C ALA A 17 2.99 -11.83 -4.11
N ALA A 18 2.29 -12.64 -3.29
CA ALA A 18 1.99 -12.27 -1.91
C ALA A 18 3.26 -12.03 -1.09
N SER A 19 4.28 -12.90 -1.19
CA SER A 19 5.56 -12.70 -0.52
C SER A 19 6.31 -11.46 -1.02
N LYS A 20 6.29 -11.19 -2.33
CA LYS A 20 6.90 -9.97 -2.90
C LYS A 20 6.19 -8.70 -2.42
N LEU A 21 4.86 -8.67 -2.44
CA LEU A 21 4.09 -7.55 -1.90
C LEU A 21 4.36 -7.36 -0.41
N VAL A 22 4.43 -8.44 0.38
CA VAL A 22 4.79 -8.34 1.80
C VAL A 22 6.14 -7.64 1.97
N SER A 23 7.16 -8.04 1.22
CA SER A 23 8.48 -7.40 1.30
C SER A 23 8.44 -5.91 0.94
N ILE A 24 7.71 -5.52 -0.11
CA ILE A 24 7.57 -4.10 -0.50
C ILE A 24 6.85 -3.32 0.60
N LEU A 25 5.79 -3.89 1.18
CA LEU A 25 5.01 -3.24 2.24
C LEU A 25 5.79 -3.13 3.55
N GLU A 26 6.67 -4.08 3.86
CA GLU A 26 7.58 -4.01 5.03
C GLU A 26 8.63 -2.91 4.84
N ASP A 27 9.19 -2.77 3.63
CA ASP A 27 10.12 -1.68 3.31
C ASP A 27 9.42 -0.31 3.47
N ILE A 28 8.18 -0.17 2.97
CA ILE A 28 7.36 1.03 3.16
C ILE A 28 7.05 1.28 4.64
N GLU A 29 6.69 0.24 5.39
CA GLU A 29 6.43 0.34 6.82
C GLU A 29 7.64 0.93 7.57
N ALA A 30 8.85 0.53 7.21
CA ALA A 30 10.08 1.06 7.81
C ALA A 30 10.20 2.58 7.61
N PHE A 31 9.99 3.09 6.40
CA PHE A 31 9.99 4.54 6.14
C PHE A 31 8.85 5.28 6.85
N LEU A 32 7.65 4.70 6.86
CA LEU A 32 6.48 5.32 7.49
C LEU A 32 6.60 5.41 9.01
N ASN A 33 7.33 4.50 9.67
CA ASN A 33 7.53 4.56 11.14
C ASN A 33 8.29 5.82 11.58
N ASP A 34 9.17 6.34 10.73
CA ASP A 34 9.97 7.54 11.00
C ASP A 34 9.42 8.79 10.27
N SER A 35 8.26 8.66 9.62
CA SER A 35 7.63 9.76 8.86
C SER A 35 6.60 10.52 9.70
N GLU A 36 6.46 11.81 9.39
CA GLU A 36 5.37 12.67 9.83
C GLU A 36 4.26 12.77 8.78
N ASP A 37 3.14 13.40 9.15
CA ASP A 37 2.06 13.68 8.23
C ASP A 37 2.49 14.67 7.14
N SER A 38 2.02 14.46 5.91
CA SER A 38 2.13 15.45 4.83
C SER A 38 0.89 16.33 4.79
N ILE A 39 1.07 17.64 4.73
CA ILE A 39 -0.03 18.60 4.56
C ILE A 39 -0.75 18.47 3.21
N TRP A 40 -0.12 17.80 2.25
CA TRP A 40 -0.65 17.57 0.89
C TRP A 40 -1.32 16.22 0.75
N SER A 41 -1.11 15.30 1.70
CA SER A 41 -1.78 14.01 1.72
C SER A 41 -3.22 14.18 2.22
N ASP A 42 -4.15 13.47 1.59
CA ASP A 42 -5.53 13.35 2.07
C ASP A 42 -5.67 12.32 3.22
N MET A 43 -4.57 11.68 3.61
CA MET A 43 -4.51 10.67 4.67
C MET A 43 -3.30 10.86 5.59
N GLU A 44 -3.57 10.87 6.90
CA GLU A 44 -2.55 10.86 7.96
C GLU A 44 -1.66 9.62 7.88
N ASN A 45 -0.37 9.77 8.18
CA ASN A 45 0.63 8.71 8.17
C ASN A 45 0.20 7.51 9.03
N VAL A 46 -0.35 7.77 10.22
CA VAL A 46 -0.84 6.71 11.13
C VAL A 46 -1.94 5.84 10.48
N LYS A 47 -2.79 6.41 9.63
CA LYS A 47 -3.82 5.69 8.90
C LYS A 47 -3.23 4.88 7.75
N VAL A 48 -2.28 5.45 7.01
CA VAL A 48 -1.53 4.73 5.95
C VAL A 48 -0.80 3.53 6.56
N LEU A 49 -0.06 3.73 7.64
CA LEU A 49 0.66 2.70 8.38
C LEU A 49 -0.27 1.57 8.86
N SER A 50 -1.46 1.91 9.35
CA SER A 50 -2.48 0.92 9.71
C SER A 50 -2.94 0.08 8.50
N ILE A 51 -3.14 0.70 7.33
CA ILE A 51 -3.51 0.00 6.11
C ILE A 51 -2.38 -0.94 5.65
N ILE A 52 -1.13 -0.49 5.71
CA ILE A 52 0.06 -1.29 5.37
C ILE A 52 0.16 -2.52 6.27
N ARG A 53 0.15 -2.35 7.59
CA ARG A 53 0.23 -3.45 8.58
C ARG A 53 -0.90 -4.48 8.43
N ASN A 54 -2.13 -4.01 8.22
CA ASN A 54 -3.27 -4.87 7.97
C ASN A 54 -3.13 -5.67 6.67
N SER A 55 -2.54 -5.06 5.64
CA SER A 55 -2.31 -5.70 4.35
C SER A 55 -1.22 -6.77 4.46
N ILE A 56 -0.10 -6.49 5.13
CA ILE A 56 0.95 -7.47 5.45
C ILE A 56 0.35 -8.67 6.18
N THR A 57 -0.46 -8.42 7.23
CA THR A 57 -1.10 -9.47 8.02
C THR A 57 -2.00 -10.36 7.16
N SER A 58 -2.86 -9.78 6.33
CA SER A 58 -3.75 -10.53 5.43
C SER A 58 -3.01 -11.36 4.38
N LEU A 59 -1.95 -10.79 3.80
CA LEU A 59 -1.13 -11.44 2.78
C LEU A 59 -0.36 -12.64 3.35
N LYS A 60 0.27 -12.47 4.53
CA LYS A 60 0.98 -13.56 5.23
C LYS A 60 0.03 -14.69 5.63
N ALA A 61 -1.17 -14.36 6.12
CA ALA A 61 -2.11 -15.35 6.61
C ALA A 61 -2.87 -16.10 5.50
N SER A 62 -3.17 -15.43 4.39
CA SER A 62 -4.13 -15.97 3.41
C SER A 62 -3.86 -15.65 1.95
N SER A 63 -2.77 -14.94 1.65
CA SER A 63 -2.46 -14.42 0.31
C SER A 63 -3.62 -13.61 -0.28
N LYS A 64 -4.38 -12.92 0.57
CA LYS A 64 -5.48 -12.02 0.17
C LYS A 64 -5.03 -10.57 0.22
N ALA A 65 -5.09 -9.91 -0.93
CA ALA A 65 -4.80 -8.49 -1.07
C ALA A 65 -6.10 -7.67 -1.16
N LYS A 66 -6.14 -6.52 -0.48
CA LYS A 66 -7.16 -5.49 -0.69
C LYS A 66 -6.70 -4.58 -1.83
N VAL A 67 -6.76 -5.11 -3.04
CA VAL A 67 -6.18 -4.55 -4.27
C VAL A 67 -6.50 -3.06 -4.42
N ALA A 68 -7.79 -2.70 -4.52
CA ALA A 68 -8.19 -1.29 -4.68
C ALA A 68 -7.68 -0.34 -3.58
N ARG A 69 -7.50 -0.84 -2.35
CA ARG A 69 -7.00 -0.01 -1.25
C ARG A 69 -5.50 0.19 -1.34
N LEU A 70 -4.74 -0.85 -1.72
CA LEU A 70 -3.31 -0.71 -1.97
C LEU A 70 -3.07 0.19 -3.18
N ASP A 71 -3.78 -0.03 -4.28
CA ASP A 71 -3.70 0.78 -5.51
C ASP A 71 -3.82 2.28 -5.21
N TYR A 72 -4.87 2.65 -4.47
CA TYR A 72 -5.12 4.02 -4.06
C TYR A 72 -3.94 4.67 -3.30
N LEU A 73 -3.23 3.91 -2.46
CA LEU A 73 -2.07 4.46 -1.74
C LEU A 73 -0.92 4.83 -2.68
N PHE A 74 -0.80 4.17 -3.84
CA PHE A 74 0.27 4.35 -4.82
C PHE A 74 -0.11 5.21 -6.02
N LEU A 75 -1.35 5.72 -6.11
CA LEU A 75 -1.75 6.61 -7.21
C LEU A 75 -0.83 7.84 -7.30
N PRO A 76 -0.72 8.47 -8.48
CA PRO A 76 -0.09 9.78 -8.61
C PRO A 76 -0.73 10.78 -7.63
N THR A 77 0.08 11.53 -6.90
CA THR A 77 -0.34 12.42 -5.80
C THR A 77 -1.15 11.71 -4.70
N GLY A 78 -1.00 10.39 -4.61
CA GLY A 78 -1.61 9.56 -3.58
C GLY A 78 -0.85 9.63 -2.25
N PRO A 79 -1.42 9.06 -1.17
CA PRO A 79 -0.88 9.20 0.18
C PRO A 79 0.61 8.85 0.32
N LEU A 80 1.08 7.75 -0.28
CA LEU A 80 2.48 7.35 -0.14
C LEU A 80 3.43 8.31 -0.88
N GLN A 81 3.04 8.81 -2.05
CA GLN A 81 3.85 9.79 -2.77
C GLN A 81 3.95 11.09 -1.95
N GLU A 82 2.83 11.64 -1.49
CA GLU A 82 2.79 12.91 -0.76
C GLU A 82 3.52 12.83 0.59
N ILE A 83 3.41 11.70 1.30
CA ILE A 83 4.16 11.45 2.54
C ILE A 83 5.65 11.31 2.23
N SER A 84 6.03 10.57 1.19
CA SER A 84 7.45 10.40 0.84
C SER A 84 8.15 11.71 0.50
N MET A 85 7.45 12.60 -0.21
CA MET A 85 7.94 13.92 -0.57
C MET A 85 8.12 14.82 0.65
N ALA A 86 7.15 14.81 1.57
CA ALA A 86 7.25 15.59 2.81
C ALA A 86 8.37 15.09 3.74
N ASN A 87 8.70 13.80 3.69
CA ASN A 87 9.63 13.15 4.60
C ASN A 87 10.99 12.80 3.97
N GLY A 88 11.27 13.26 2.75
CA GLY A 88 12.59 13.20 2.13
C GLY A 88 13.02 11.83 1.60
N TRP A 89 12.08 10.92 1.31
CA TRP A 89 12.35 9.58 0.77
C TRP A 89 11.66 9.34 -0.58
N SER A 90 11.51 10.39 -1.40
CA SER A 90 10.84 10.31 -2.71
C SER A 90 11.53 9.37 -3.71
N ASP A 91 12.86 9.33 -3.71
CA ASP A 91 13.61 8.48 -4.63
C ASP A 91 13.41 7.00 -4.27
N GLU A 92 13.42 6.68 -2.98
CA GLU A 92 13.10 5.34 -2.46
C GLU A 92 11.66 4.96 -2.73
N TYR A 93 10.72 5.92 -2.61
CA TYR A 93 9.33 5.70 -2.99
C TYR A 93 9.19 5.30 -4.45
N LEU A 94 9.90 5.96 -5.39
CA LEU A 94 9.83 5.62 -6.81
C LEU A 94 10.30 4.19 -7.08
N VAL A 95 11.37 3.74 -6.43
CA VAL A 95 11.86 2.36 -6.53
C VAL A 95 10.83 1.37 -5.96
N LEU A 96 10.20 1.71 -4.84
CA LEU A 96 9.17 0.87 -4.22
C LEU A 96 7.88 0.82 -5.04
N ALA A 97 7.50 1.92 -5.68
CA ALA A 97 6.35 2.01 -6.59
C ALA A 97 6.57 1.16 -7.85
N GLU A 98 7.75 1.23 -8.47
CA GLU A 98 8.10 0.36 -9.60
C GLU A 98 8.03 -1.13 -9.23
N ARG A 99 8.60 -1.50 -8.07
CA ARG A 99 8.51 -2.87 -7.55
C ARG A 99 7.05 -3.28 -7.27
N PHE A 100 6.22 -2.36 -6.82
CA PHE A 100 4.80 -2.61 -6.60
C PHE A 100 4.11 -2.88 -7.93
N ASP A 101 4.30 -2.03 -8.94
CA ASP A 101 3.71 -2.16 -10.28
C ASP A 101 4.09 -3.47 -10.97
N ASP A 102 5.35 -3.90 -10.85
CA ASP A 102 5.82 -5.19 -11.37
C ASP A 102 5.06 -6.40 -10.82
N VAL A 103 4.61 -6.32 -9.58
CA VAL A 103 3.85 -7.39 -8.91
C VAL A 103 2.35 -7.20 -9.10
N SER A 104 1.89 -5.96 -9.07
CA SER A 104 0.49 -5.57 -9.07
C SER A 104 -0.12 -5.60 -10.48
N GLY A 105 0.63 -5.37 -11.55
CA GLY A 105 0.10 -5.30 -12.93
C GLY A 105 -0.63 -6.57 -13.41
N LYS A 106 -0.50 -7.70 -12.70
CA LYS A 106 -1.24 -8.95 -12.97
C LYS A 106 -2.56 -9.06 -12.20
N TYR A 107 -2.76 -8.21 -11.20
CA TYR A 107 -3.80 -8.34 -10.18
C TYR A 107 -4.65 -7.09 -10.00
N PHE A 108 -4.17 -5.92 -10.43
CA PHE A 108 -4.73 -4.60 -10.23
C PHE A 108 -5.25 -4.06 -11.56
#